data_AF-A0A1V5GLF1-F1
#
_entry.id   AF-A0A1V5GLF1-F1
#
_cell.length_a   1.000
_cell.length_b   1.000
_cell.length_c   1.000
_cell.angle_alpha   90.00
_cell.angle_beta   90.00
_cell.angle_gamma   90.00
#
_symmetry.space_group_name_H-M   'P 1'
#
loop_
_entity.id
_entity.type
_entity.pdbx_description
1 polymer ?
#
loop_
_entity_poly.entity_id
_entity_poly.type
_entity_poly.pdbx_seq_one_letter_code
_entity_poly.pdbx_strand_id
1 'polypeptide(L)'
;MHAAAFGAFLAFQPLAGLGPFYLGAALLAGGLLVAEHALARPRGRGGAAGGKGDWDAEAFLARVNAAFFVVNGFLSTLLLIGGCLDLAMRAA
;
A
#
# COMPACT_ATOMS: atom_id res chain seq x y z
N MET A 1 -3.24 10.45 4.10
CA MET A 1 -2.02 9.63 4.28
C MET A 1 -1.64 8.88 3.00
N HIS A 2 -2.38 7.86 2.54
CA HIS A 2 -2.00 7.05 1.35
C HIS A 2 -1.63 7.85 0.09
N ALA A 3 -2.42 8.86 -0.28
CA ALA A 3 -2.10 9.72 -1.43
C ALA A 3 -0.79 10.52 -1.25
N ALA A 4 -0.49 10.97 -0.03
CA ALA A 4 0.75 11.66 0.27
C ALA A 4 1.96 10.71 0.25
N ALA A 5 1.79 9.49 0.77
CA ALA A 5 2.82 8.44 0.68
C ALA A 5 3.11 8.05 -0.78
N PHE A 6 2.07 7.86 -1.59
CA PHE A 6 2.23 7.58 -3.01
C PHE A 6 2.91 8.74 -3.76
N GLY A 7 2.50 9.98 -3.48
CA GLY A 7 3.16 11.17 -4.02
C GLY A 7 4.65 11.24 -3.62
N ALA A 8 4.99 10.87 -2.39
CA ALA A 8 6.38 10.80 -1.93
C ALA A 8 7.19 9.73 -2.67
N PHE A 9 6.62 8.54 -2.94
CA PHE A 9 7.30 7.50 -3.73
C PHE A 9 7.57 7.97 -5.16
N LEU A 10 6.61 8.62 -5.80
CA LEU A 10 6.80 9.18 -7.14
C LEU A 10 7.83 10.31 -7.16
N ALA A 11 7.81 11.20 -6.15
CA ALA A 11 8.77 12.30 -6.04
C ALA A 11 10.19 11.81 -5.72
N PHE A 12 10.32 10.67 -5.03
CA PHE A 12 11.62 10.07 -4.72
C PHE A 12 12.35 9.57 -5.97
N GLN A 13 11.62 9.08 -6.98
CA GLN A 13 12.21 8.57 -8.21
C GLN A 13 13.18 9.59 -8.87
N PRO A 14 12.77 10.81 -9.25
CA PRO A 14 13.69 11.78 -9.84
C PRO A 14 14.73 12.31 -8.85
N LEU A 15 14.39 12.42 -7.55
CA LEU A 15 15.29 12.95 -6.53
C LEU A 15 16.52 12.04 -6.29
N ALA A 16 16.27 10.73 -6.21
CA ALA A 16 17.33 9.72 -6.10
C ALA A 16 17.91 9.32 -7.46
N GLY A 17 17.42 9.94 -8.54
CA GLY A 17 17.80 9.63 -9.91
C GLY A 17 17.54 8.17 -10.27
N LEU A 18 16.47 7.54 -9.78
CA LEU A 18 16.13 6.14 -10.01
C LEU A 18 15.45 5.92 -11.37
N GLY A 19 15.53 4.68 -11.85
CA GLY A 19 15.12 4.27 -13.18
C GLY A 19 13.69 3.73 -13.27
N PRO A 20 13.38 3.04 -14.38
CA PRO A 20 12.03 2.53 -14.64
C PRO A 20 11.65 1.35 -13.73
N PHE A 21 12.60 0.60 -13.17
CA PHE A 21 12.26 -0.52 -12.28
C PHE A 21 11.71 -0.03 -10.95
N TYR A 22 12.30 1.03 -10.38
CA TYR A 22 11.74 1.68 -9.21
C TYR A 22 10.37 2.30 -9.49
N LEU A 23 10.18 2.93 -10.66
CA LEU A 23 8.88 3.47 -11.05
C LEU A 23 7.81 2.37 -11.10
N GLY A 24 8.11 1.23 -11.71
CA GLY A 24 7.22 0.06 -11.71
C GLY A 24 6.87 -0.40 -10.30
N ALA A 25 7.86 -0.51 -9.41
CA ALA A 25 7.65 -0.84 -8.01
C ALA A 25 6.79 0.20 -7.27
N ALA A 26 7.00 1.49 -7.51
CA ALA A 26 6.24 2.58 -6.92
C ALA A 26 4.77 2.56 -7.37
N LEU A 27 4.50 2.25 -8.65
CA LEU A 27 3.14 2.11 -9.16
C LEU A 27 2.40 0.91 -8.53
N LEU A 28 3.08 -0.24 -8.41
CA LEU A 28 2.54 -1.40 -7.71
C LEU A 28 2.27 -1.09 -6.23
N ALA A 29 3.18 -0.36 -5.58
CA ALA A 29 3.01 0.13 -4.24
C ALA A 29 1.77 1.04 -4.10
N GLY A 30 1.55 1.94 -5.06
CA GLY A 30 0.32 2.74 -5.14
C GLY A 30 -0.96 1.89 -5.20
N GLY A 31 -0.96 0.83 -6.01
CA GLY A 31 -2.06 -0.13 -6.08
C GLY A 31 -2.32 -0.84 -4.74
N LEU A 32 -1.25 -1.25 -4.04
CA LEU A 32 -1.37 -1.86 -2.72
C LEU A 32 -1.95 -0.90 -1.68
N LEU A 33 -1.53 0.37 -1.68
CA LEU A 33 -2.09 1.40 -0.79
C LEU A 33 -3.59 1.61 -1.02
N VAL A 34 -4.05 1.53 -2.28
CA VAL A 34 -5.49 1.61 -2.61
C VAL A 34 -6.23 0.37 -2.09
N ALA A 35 -5.66 -0.82 -2.26
CA ALA A 35 -6.23 -2.06 -1.75
C ALA A 35 -6.33 -2.05 -0.22
N GLU A 36 -5.29 -1.59 0.47
CA GLU A 36 -5.26 -1.42 1.92
C GLU A 36 -6.33 -0.43 2.39
N HIS A 37 -6.45 0.71 1.71
CA HIS A 37 -7.51 1.67 2.00
C HIS A 37 -8.91 1.07 1.83
N ALA A 38 -9.11 0.21 0.83
CA ALA A 38 -10.39 -0.50 0.62
C ALA A 38 -10.69 -1.56 1.68
N LEU A 39 -9.65 -2.20 2.25
CA LEU A 39 -9.77 -3.18 3.33
C LEU A 39 -10.01 -2.54 4.70
N ALA A 40 -9.42 -1.36 4.92
CA ALA A 40 -9.60 -0.55 6.12
C ALA A 40 -10.99 0.09 6.22
N ARG A 41 -11.79 0.07 5.15
CA ARG A 41 -13.18 0.52 5.20
C ARG A 41 -14.03 -0.50 5.95
N PRO A 42 -14.80 -0.09 6.97
CA PRO A 42 -15.72 -0.98 7.65
C PRO A 42 -16.73 -1.53 6.63
N ARG A 43 -16.66 -2.84 6.39
CA ARG A 43 -17.64 -3.61 5.62
C ARG A 43 -18.52 -4.35 6.60
N GLY A 44 -19.79 -3.99 6.64
CA GLY A 44 -20.78 -4.64 7.48
C GLY A 44 -21.83 -5.25 6.58
N ARG A 45 -22.39 -6.37 7.03
CA ARG A 45 -23.63 -6.91 6.49
C ARG A 45 -24.80 -6.10 7.07
N GLY A 46 -24.81 -4.80 6.79
CA GLY A 46 -25.95 -3.92 7.01
C GLY A 46 -26.56 -3.66 5.64
N GLY A 47 -27.57 -4.45 5.27
CA GLY A 47 -28.50 -4.03 4.23
C GLY A 47 -29.10 -2.67 4.60
N ALA A 48 -29.64 -2.00 3.59
CA ALA A 48 -30.38 -0.75 3.71
C ALA A 48 -31.18 -0.61 5.04
N ALA A 49 -31.19 0.61 5.57
CA ALA A 49 -31.93 1.10 6.74
C ALA A 49 -31.26 0.90 8.13
N GLY A 50 -30.74 2.01 8.67
CA GLY A 50 -30.94 2.44 10.08
C GLY A 50 -30.60 1.53 11.26
N GLY A 51 -30.02 0.35 11.07
CA GLY A 51 -29.73 -0.59 12.17
C GLY A 51 -28.31 -0.47 12.69
N LYS A 52 -28.16 -0.23 13.99
CA LYS A 52 -26.91 -0.41 14.76
C LYS A 52 -26.59 -1.91 14.83
N GLY A 53 -26.25 -2.52 13.69
CA GLY A 53 -25.81 -3.92 13.67
C GLY A 53 -24.52 -4.04 14.47
N ASP A 54 -24.41 -5.04 15.33
CA ASP A 54 -23.18 -5.29 16.08
C ASP A 54 -22.08 -5.74 15.11
N TRP A 55 -21.16 -4.83 14.82
CA TRP A 55 -19.92 -5.16 14.12
C TRP A 55 -19.01 -5.73 15.18
N ASP A 56 -18.50 -6.93 14.97
CA ASP A 56 -17.42 -7.47 15.80
C ASP A 56 -16.18 -6.59 15.59
N ALA A 57 -16.03 -5.59 16.46
CA ALA A 57 -14.96 -4.61 16.40
C ALA A 57 -13.60 -5.28 16.56
N GLU A 58 -13.52 -6.36 17.34
CA GLU A 58 -12.29 -7.12 17.55
C GLU A 58 -11.86 -7.82 16.26
N ALA A 59 -12.79 -8.52 15.59
CA ALA A 59 -12.52 -9.14 14.29
C ALA A 59 -12.19 -8.11 13.19
N PHE A 60 -12.84 -6.95 13.18
CA PHE A 60 -12.53 -5.87 12.25
C PHE A 60 -11.13 -5.31 12.47
N LEU A 61 -10.76 -5.00 13.72
CA LEU A 61 -9.44 -4.49 14.07
C LEU A 61 -8.34 -5.50 13.77
N ALA A 62 -8.57 -6.79 14.06
CA ALA A 62 -7.62 -7.85 13.73
C ALA A 62 -7.38 -7.94 12.21
N ARG A 63 -8.43 -7.84 11.39
CA ARG A 63 -8.31 -7.83 9.92
C ARG A 63 -7.55 -6.61 9.41
N VAL A 64 -7.86 -5.43 9.94
CA VAL A 64 -7.17 -4.18 9.56
C VAL A 64 -5.69 -4.26 9.94
N ASN A 65 -5.37 -4.75 11.13
CA ASN A 65 -3.99 -4.88 11.59
C ASN A 65 -3.19 -5.89 10.75
N ALA A 66 -3.77 -7.05 10.43
CA ALA A 66 -3.14 -8.04 9.56
C ALA A 66 -2.92 -7.50 8.14
N ALA A 67 -3.92 -6.81 7.57
CA ALA A 67 -3.81 -6.17 6.26
C ALA A 67 -2.72 -5.10 6.25
N PHE A 68 -2.62 -4.29 7.31
CA PHE A 68 -1.59 -3.26 7.46
C PHE A 68 -0.20 -3.90 7.48
N PHE A 69 0.04 -4.92 8.29
CA PHE A 69 1.36 -5.55 8.40
C PHE A 69 1.81 -6.20 7.08
N VAL A 70 0.90 -6.93 6.44
CA VAL A 70 1.18 -7.62 5.16
C VAL A 70 1.42 -6.60 4.05
N VAL A 71 0.54 -5.61 3.89
CA VAL A 71 0.68 -4.61 2.83
C VAL A 71 1.95 -3.78 3.02
N ASN A 72 2.25 -3.32 4.24
CA ASN A 72 3.48 -2.56 4.49
C ASN A 72 4.76 -3.39 4.27
N GLY A 73 4.73 -4.69 4.57
CA GLY A 73 5.81 -5.61 4.23
C GLY A 73 6.03 -5.72 2.71
N PHE A 74 4.95 -5.87 1.94
CA PHE A 74 5.03 -5.90 0.47
C PHE A 74 5.49 -4.57 -0.12
N LEU A 75 4.99 -3.44 0.39
CA LEU A 75 5.41 -2.09 -0.03
C LEU A 75 6.93 -1.91 0.11
N SER A 76 7.46 -2.22 1.29
CA SER A 76 8.89 -2.11 1.57
C SER A 76 9.72 -3.02 0.65
N THR A 77 9.26 -4.25 0.43
CA THR A 77 9.92 -5.24 -0.42
C THR A 77 9.95 -4.80 -1.88
N LEU A 78 8.82 -4.32 -2.42
CA LEU A 78 8.73 -3.85 -3.81
C LEU A 78 9.67 -2.68 -4.07
N LEU A 79 9.63 -1.66 -3.22
CA LEU A 79 10.46 -0.47 -3.39
C LEU A 79 11.96 -0.79 -3.28
N LEU A 80 12.34 -1.68 -2.36
CA LEU A 80 13.72 -2.14 -2.22
C LEU A 80 14.19 -2.90 -3.46
N ILE A 81 13.40 -3.88 -3.94
CA ILE A 81 13.75 -4.66 -5.13
C ILE A 81 13.86 -3.76 -6.36
N GLY A 82 12.88 -2.87 -6.57
CA GLY A 82 12.89 -1.93 -7.70
C GLY A 82 14.12 -1.02 -7.69
N GLY A 83 14.48 -0.48 -6.51
CA GLY A 83 15.67 0.33 -6.34
C GLY A 83 16.97 -0.45 -6.56
N CYS A 84 17.08 -1.65 -6.00
CA CYS A 84 18.24 -2.53 -6.20
C CYS A 84 18.42 -2.92 -7.67
N LEU A 85 17.33 -3.21 -8.39
CA LEU A 85 17.39 -3.52 -9.82
C LEU A 85 17.89 -2.33 -10.64
N ASP A 86 17.40 -1.12 -10.37
CA ASP A 86 17.90 0.07 -11.05
C ASP A 86 19.39 0.32 -10.77
N LEU A 87 19.85 0.10 -9.54
CA LEU A 87 21.26 0.24 -9.17
C LEU A 87 22.12 -0.84 -9.83
N ALA A 88 21.67 -2.09 -9.84
CA ALA A 88 22.37 -3.21 -10.47
C ALA A 88 22.53 -3.00 -11.98
N MET A 89 21.47 -2.54 -12.65
CA MET A 89 21.49 -2.27 -14.10
C MET A 89 22.35 -1.06 -14.49
N ARG A 90 22.69 -0.18 -13.55
CA ARG A 90 23.62 0.95 -13.76
C ARG A 90 25.07 0.58 -13.51
N ALA A 91 25.29 -0.44 -12.70
CA ALA A 91 26.62 -0.95 -12.39
C ALA A 91 27.13 -1.98 -13.40
N ALA A 92 26.26 -2.48 -14.28
CA ALA A 92 26.55 -3.39 -15.39
C ALA A 92 26.84 -2.62 -16.68
#